data_AF-A0A0Q0Y6V1-F1
#
_entry.id   AF-A0A0Q0Y6V1-F1
#
_cell.length_a   1.000
_cell.length_b   1.000
_cell.length_c   1.000
_cell.angle_alpha   90.00
_cell.angle_beta   90.00
_cell.angle_gamma   90.00
#
_symmetry.space_group_name_H-M   'P 1'
#
loop_
_entity.id
_entity.type
_entity.pdbx_description
1 polymer ?
#
loop_
_entity_poly.entity_id
_entity_poly.type
_entity_poly.pdbx_seq_one_letter_code
_entity_poly.pdbx_strand_id
1 'polypeptide(L)'
;MPGRQAGTGLLVRTELFKIASSRWQPVALTAVLILHVPPMLWAGQDAAASWNGLRSRSGLFTGYAMMAFGVLVVAQEYRHRTAALAFLAVPGRRRITIAQYLAVAAVGLVLSAALFAGWLAVGAVRYGRPGMHLDRPADVAAAYGIVAVTVCAAGAVGVGAGTLLRGSTGALLALGCCGAFEPLLDATRFRGPVTAPLGVLAWPTSELDTASLASAVGWGILALVAGLFAVGRDLSS
;
A
#
# COMPACT_ATOMS: atom_id res chain seq x y z
N MET A 1 -38.54 -11.76 -7.74
CA MET A 1 -37.92 -11.58 -6.40
C MET A 1 -36.85 -10.50 -6.52
N PRO A 2 -36.94 -9.37 -5.83
CA PRO A 2 -35.89 -8.36 -5.86
C PRO A 2 -34.63 -8.97 -5.23
N GLY A 3 -33.62 -9.21 -6.07
CA GLY A 3 -32.37 -9.84 -5.65
C GLY A 3 -31.73 -9.03 -4.55
N ARG A 4 -31.55 -9.64 -3.36
CA ARG A 4 -30.77 -9.06 -2.27
C ARG A 4 -29.38 -8.75 -2.82
N GLN A 5 -29.09 -7.47 -3.02
CA GLN A 5 -27.77 -7.04 -3.47
C GLN A 5 -26.75 -7.47 -2.41
N ALA A 6 -25.66 -8.11 -2.83
CA ALA A 6 -24.59 -8.49 -1.92
C ALA A 6 -24.06 -7.26 -1.18
N GLY A 7 -24.02 -7.32 0.15
CA GLY A 7 -23.45 -6.25 0.97
C GLY A 7 -21.94 -6.14 0.78
N THR A 8 -21.40 -4.93 0.91
CA THR A 8 -19.96 -4.64 0.72
C THR A 8 -19.06 -5.57 1.53
N GLY A 9 -19.43 -5.93 2.76
CA GLY A 9 -18.67 -6.86 3.60
C GLY A 9 -18.52 -8.26 3.01
N LEU A 10 -19.56 -8.77 2.32
CA LEU A 10 -19.47 -10.06 1.63
C LEU A 10 -18.50 -9.98 0.45
N LEU A 11 -18.55 -8.89 -0.32
CA LEU A 11 -17.65 -8.66 -1.46
C LEU A 11 -16.20 -8.58 -0.99
N VAL A 12 -15.92 -7.83 0.09
CA VAL A 12 -14.57 -7.74 0.66
C VAL A 12 -14.08 -9.12 1.10
N ARG A 13 -14.92 -9.93 1.74
CA ARG A 13 -14.54 -11.29 2.16
C ARG A 13 -14.21 -12.18 0.96
N THR A 14 -14.97 -12.06 -0.13
CA THR A 14 -14.69 -12.78 -1.38
C THR A 14 -13.36 -12.35 -1.98
N GLU A 15 -13.06 -11.05 -2.02
CA GLU A 15 -11.76 -10.53 -2.51
C GLU A 15 -10.60 -11.02 -1.65
N LEU A 16 -10.74 -10.98 -0.32
CA LEU A 16 -9.73 -11.52 0.60
C LEU A 16 -9.51 -13.02 0.40
N PHE A 17 -10.59 -13.78 0.17
CA PHE A 17 -10.47 -15.21 -0.11
C PHE A 17 -9.75 -15.47 -1.43
N LYS A 18 -10.03 -14.70 -2.49
CA LYS A 18 -9.29 -14.78 -3.76
C LYS A 18 -7.79 -14.57 -3.53
N ILE A 19 -7.45 -13.51 -2.79
CA ILE A 19 -6.06 -13.19 -2.43
C ILE A 19 -5.39 -14.35 -1.68
N ALA A 20 -6.08 -14.90 -0.68
CA ALA A 20 -5.56 -15.99 0.15
C ALA A 20 -5.43 -17.31 -0.63
N SER A 21 -6.35 -17.58 -1.55
CA SER A 21 -6.36 -18.81 -2.37
C SER A 21 -5.39 -18.78 -3.55
N SER A 22 -4.85 -17.61 -3.89
CA SER A 22 -3.88 -17.46 -4.97
C SER A 22 -2.55 -18.08 -4.54
N ARG A 23 -1.93 -18.87 -5.43
CA ARG A 23 -0.64 -19.52 -5.14
C ARG A 23 0.54 -18.55 -5.00
N TRP A 24 0.47 -17.37 -5.62
CA TRP A 24 1.62 -16.45 -5.72
C TRP A 24 1.50 -15.22 -4.82
N GLN A 25 0.28 -14.80 -4.47
CA GLN A 25 0.06 -13.61 -3.62
C GLN A 25 0.56 -13.77 -2.17
N PRO A 26 0.26 -14.85 -1.44
CA PRO A 26 0.80 -15.04 -0.09
C PRO A 26 2.32 -15.28 -0.14
N VAL A 27 2.82 -15.95 -1.19
CA VAL A 27 4.27 -16.12 -1.40
C VAL A 27 4.95 -14.76 -1.60
N ALA A 28 4.37 -13.87 -2.40
CA ALA A 28 4.90 -12.52 -2.61
C ALA A 28 4.86 -11.68 -1.32
N LEU A 29 3.76 -11.74 -0.55
CA LEU A 29 3.65 -11.03 0.73
C LEU A 29 4.67 -11.55 1.75
N THR A 30 4.83 -12.86 1.85
CA THR A 30 5.85 -13.47 2.71
C THR A 30 7.27 -13.15 2.23
N ALA A 31 7.51 -13.13 0.92
CA ALA A 31 8.80 -12.73 0.36
C ALA A 31 9.11 -11.26 0.67
N VAL A 32 8.10 -10.37 0.68
CA VAL A 32 8.25 -8.98 1.16
C VAL A 32 8.71 -8.99 2.61
N LEU A 33 8.05 -9.75 3.51
CA LEU A 33 8.50 -9.87 4.90
C LEU A 33 9.95 -10.34 5.00
N ILE A 34 10.30 -11.43 4.31
CA ILE A 34 11.64 -12.03 4.35
C ILE A 34 12.70 -11.11 3.76
N LEU A 35 12.40 -10.39 2.67
CA LEU A 35 13.35 -9.50 2.02
C LEU A 35 13.64 -8.27 2.88
N HIS A 36 12.66 -7.82 3.66
CA HIS A 36 12.78 -6.59 4.43
C HIS A 36 13.47 -6.79 5.78
N VAL A 37 13.33 -7.96 6.41
CA VAL A 37 13.92 -8.24 7.73
C VAL A 37 15.47 -8.21 7.75
N PRO A 38 16.22 -8.79 6.79
CA PRO A 38 17.68 -8.84 6.83
C PRO A 38 18.38 -7.48 6.68
N PRO A 39 17.98 -6.58 5.76
CA PRO A 39 18.49 -5.21 5.74
C PRO A 39 18.29 -4.47 7.07
N MET A 40 17.25 -4.82 7.84
CA MET A 40 16.99 -4.22 9.17
C MET A 40 18.04 -4.58 10.21
N LEU A 41 18.70 -5.74 10.09
CA LEU A 41 19.78 -6.13 11.00
C LEU A 41 21.06 -5.33 10.76
N TRP A 42 21.23 -4.72 9.59
CA TRP A 42 22.42 -3.94 9.23
C TRP A 42 22.27 -2.41 9.38
N ALA A 43 21.05 -1.89 9.52
CA ALA A 43 20.74 -0.50 9.19
C ALA A 43 20.95 0.58 10.29
N GLY A 44 21.58 0.28 11.44
CA GLY A 44 21.73 1.27 12.52
C GLY A 44 23.03 1.16 13.30
N GLN A 45 23.81 2.25 13.34
CA GLN A 45 24.93 2.39 14.27
C GLN A 45 24.43 2.84 15.67
N ASP A 46 23.36 3.66 15.73
CA ASP A 46 22.83 4.22 16.99
C ASP A 46 21.28 4.18 17.07
N ALA A 47 20.72 4.26 18.29
CA ALA A 47 19.28 4.07 18.56
C ALA A 47 18.37 5.13 17.90
N ALA A 48 18.74 6.41 17.95
CA ALA A 48 17.95 7.49 17.34
C ALA A 48 17.91 7.39 15.80
N ALA A 49 19.05 7.07 15.18
CA ALA A 49 19.15 6.81 13.74
C ALA A 49 18.34 5.56 13.35
N SER A 50 18.32 4.54 14.22
CA SER A 50 17.47 3.37 14.05
C SER A 50 16.00 3.76 14.04
N TRP A 51 15.51 4.47 15.06
CA TRP A 51 14.09 4.87 15.19
C TRP A 51 13.58 5.73 14.02
N ASN A 52 14.39 6.68 13.56
CA ASN A 52 14.06 7.47 12.37
C ASN A 52 14.13 6.61 11.10
N GLY A 53 15.10 5.72 11.02
CA GLY A 53 15.24 4.72 9.96
C GLY A 53 14.07 3.73 9.86
N LEU A 54 13.43 3.37 10.98
CA LEU A 54 12.19 2.58 11.00
C LEU A 54 11.11 3.27 10.21
N ARG A 55 10.74 4.47 10.66
CA ARG A 55 9.60 5.20 10.10
C ARG A 55 9.80 5.42 8.62
N SER A 56 11.04 5.75 8.25
CA SER A 56 11.46 6.01 6.89
C SER A 56 11.49 4.79 5.98
N ARG A 57 12.36 3.82 6.27
CA ARG A 57 12.61 2.72 5.33
C ARG A 57 11.46 1.71 5.30
N SER A 58 10.79 1.48 6.44
CA SER A 58 9.65 0.56 6.47
C SER A 58 8.45 1.11 5.70
N GLY A 59 8.17 2.42 5.77
CA GLY A 59 7.05 3.03 5.07
C GLY A 59 7.23 3.05 3.55
N LEU A 60 8.42 3.41 3.08
CA LEU A 60 8.70 3.55 1.65
C LEU A 60 8.57 2.22 0.91
N PHE A 61 9.36 1.21 1.29
CA PHE A 61 9.36 -0.05 0.54
C PHE A 61 8.05 -0.82 0.70
N THR A 62 7.44 -0.80 1.90
CA THR A 62 6.10 -1.39 2.10
C THR A 62 5.05 -0.67 1.26
N GLY A 63 5.16 0.65 1.11
CA GLY A 63 4.32 1.45 0.22
C GLY A 63 4.39 0.96 -1.23
N TYR A 64 5.58 0.86 -1.83
CA TYR A 64 5.71 0.35 -3.21
C TYR A 64 5.25 -1.10 -3.34
N ALA A 65 5.58 -1.95 -2.39
CA ALA A 65 5.11 -3.33 -2.38
C ALA A 65 3.58 -3.37 -2.38
N MET A 66 2.94 -2.50 -1.60
CA MET A 66 1.49 -2.45 -1.51
C MET A 66 0.82 -1.82 -2.73
N MET A 67 1.46 -0.83 -3.34
CA MET A 67 1.03 -0.25 -4.60
C MET A 67 1.11 -1.28 -5.74
N ALA A 68 2.22 -2.01 -5.84
CA ALA A 68 2.36 -3.11 -6.79
C ALA A 68 1.35 -4.23 -6.53
N PHE A 69 1.09 -4.55 -5.26
CA PHE A 69 0.08 -5.52 -4.87
C PHE A 69 -1.33 -5.07 -5.27
N GLY A 70 -1.69 -3.81 -5.04
CA GLY A 70 -2.96 -3.21 -5.47
C GLY A 70 -3.16 -3.30 -6.99
N VAL A 71 -2.11 -3.00 -7.76
CA VAL A 71 -2.10 -3.19 -9.23
C VAL A 71 -2.38 -4.64 -9.59
N LEU A 72 -1.68 -5.58 -8.95
CA LEU A 72 -1.83 -7.01 -9.23
C LEU A 72 -3.25 -7.50 -8.94
N VAL A 73 -3.82 -7.17 -7.78
CA VAL A 73 -5.19 -7.58 -7.40
C VAL A 73 -6.19 -7.22 -8.48
N VAL A 74 -6.14 -5.99 -9.00
CA VAL A 74 -7.04 -5.53 -10.06
C VAL A 74 -6.69 -6.16 -11.41
N ALA A 75 -5.42 -6.15 -11.78
CA ALA A 75 -4.98 -6.61 -13.09
C ALA A 75 -5.16 -8.12 -13.30
N GLN A 76 -5.12 -8.93 -12.24
CA GLN A 76 -5.41 -10.36 -12.32
C GLN A 76 -6.85 -10.61 -12.80
N GLU A 77 -7.81 -9.75 -12.43
CA GLU A 77 -9.19 -9.93 -12.88
C GLU A 77 -9.38 -9.70 -14.37
N TYR A 78 -8.65 -8.74 -14.94
CA TYR A 78 -8.62 -8.51 -16.38
C TYR A 78 -7.87 -9.61 -17.11
N ARG A 79 -6.73 -10.07 -16.56
CA ARG A 79 -5.92 -11.14 -17.15
C ARG A 79 -6.67 -12.47 -17.23
N HIS A 80 -7.38 -12.83 -16.17
CA HIS A 80 -8.13 -14.09 -16.10
C HIS A 80 -9.57 -13.97 -16.58
N ARG A 81 -9.98 -12.80 -17.10
CA ARG A 81 -11.35 -12.47 -17.55
C ARG A 81 -12.42 -12.74 -16.47
N THR A 82 -12.03 -12.79 -15.20
CA THR A 82 -12.95 -13.01 -14.07
C THR A 82 -13.76 -11.76 -13.75
N ALA A 83 -13.32 -10.58 -14.21
CA ALA A 83 -14.09 -9.34 -14.10
C ALA A 83 -15.48 -9.46 -14.76
N ALA A 84 -15.57 -10.08 -15.95
CA ALA A 84 -16.84 -10.28 -16.65
C ALA A 84 -17.80 -11.18 -15.85
N LEU A 85 -17.26 -12.26 -15.28
CA LEU A 85 -18.04 -13.19 -14.42
C LEU A 85 -18.51 -12.52 -13.13
N ALA A 86 -17.66 -11.69 -12.52
CA ALA A 86 -18.02 -10.93 -11.32
C ALA A 86 -19.13 -9.92 -11.60
N PHE A 87 -19.13 -9.27 -12.77
CA PHE A 87 -20.17 -8.33 -13.17
C PHE A 87 -21.51 -8.99 -13.50
N LEU A 88 -21.50 -10.24 -13.98
CA LEU A 88 -22.71 -11.03 -14.17
C LEU A 88 -23.31 -11.48 -12.81
N ALA A 89 -22.45 -11.81 -11.84
CA ALA A 89 -22.89 -12.25 -10.51
C ALA A 89 -23.35 -11.10 -9.61
N VAL A 90 -22.71 -9.93 -9.69
CA VAL A 90 -23.00 -8.77 -8.86
C VAL A 90 -23.18 -7.53 -9.73
N PRO A 91 -24.42 -7.01 -9.87
CA PRO A 91 -24.66 -5.80 -10.65
C PRO A 91 -24.05 -4.59 -9.95
N GLY A 92 -23.01 -4.00 -10.55
CA GLY A 92 -22.39 -2.76 -10.12
C GLY A 92 -20.87 -2.83 -10.00
N ARG A 93 -20.17 -2.50 -11.10
CA ARG A 93 -18.71 -2.53 -11.20
C ARG A 93 -18.01 -1.71 -10.10
N ARG A 94 -18.57 -0.55 -9.73
CA ARG A 94 -18.06 0.32 -8.66
C ARG A 94 -17.98 -0.38 -7.29
N ARG A 95 -18.93 -1.26 -6.97
CA ARG A 95 -18.97 -1.94 -5.66
C ARG A 95 -17.84 -2.96 -5.52
N ILE A 96 -17.53 -3.66 -6.61
CA ILE A 96 -16.40 -4.60 -6.67
C ILE A 96 -15.10 -3.83 -6.53
N THR A 97 -14.94 -2.71 -7.24
CA THR A 97 -13.76 -1.85 -7.10
C THR A 97 -13.59 -1.37 -5.66
N ILE A 98 -14.64 -0.86 -5.00
CA ILE A 98 -14.57 -0.46 -3.57
C ILE A 98 -14.16 -1.64 -2.68
N ALA A 99 -14.71 -2.84 -2.93
CA ALA A 99 -14.34 -4.03 -2.18
C ALA A 99 -12.86 -4.40 -2.36
N GLN A 100 -12.30 -4.23 -3.55
CA GLN A 100 -10.87 -4.43 -3.83
C GLN A 100 -10.01 -3.41 -3.07
N TYR A 101 -10.40 -2.14 -3.07
CA TYR A 101 -9.73 -1.11 -2.27
C TYR A 101 -9.69 -1.48 -0.79
N LEU A 102 -10.82 -1.90 -0.22
CA LEU A 102 -10.92 -2.29 1.18
C LEU A 102 -10.12 -3.56 1.48
N ALA A 103 -10.13 -4.55 0.59
CA ALA A 103 -9.35 -5.77 0.75
C ALA A 103 -7.84 -5.49 0.71
N VAL A 104 -7.39 -4.67 -0.24
CA VAL A 104 -5.99 -4.22 -0.33
C VAL A 104 -5.62 -3.42 0.92
N ALA A 105 -6.43 -2.47 1.36
CA ALA A 105 -6.18 -1.72 2.60
C ALA A 105 -6.04 -2.65 3.82
N ALA A 106 -6.93 -3.64 3.96
CA ALA A 106 -6.87 -4.62 5.06
C ALA A 106 -5.56 -5.45 5.03
N VAL A 107 -5.15 -5.92 3.85
CA VAL A 107 -3.87 -6.64 3.70
C VAL A 107 -2.69 -5.71 4.02
N GLY A 108 -2.75 -4.45 3.61
CA GLY A 108 -1.71 -3.45 3.88
C GLY A 108 -1.57 -3.14 5.37
N LEU A 109 -2.69 -3.06 6.10
CA LEU A 109 -2.70 -2.91 7.55
C LEU A 109 -2.03 -4.09 8.25
N VAL A 110 -2.35 -5.32 7.85
CA VAL A 110 -1.76 -6.53 8.45
C VAL A 110 -0.27 -6.62 8.12
N LEU A 111 0.12 -6.36 6.87
CA LEU A 111 1.51 -6.42 6.43
C LEU A 111 2.36 -5.35 7.14
N SER A 112 1.88 -4.11 7.20
CA SER A 112 2.56 -3.02 7.91
C SER A 112 2.65 -3.28 9.40
N ALA A 113 1.62 -3.86 10.03
CA ALA A 113 1.67 -4.27 11.44
C ALA A 113 2.74 -5.32 11.68
N ALA A 114 2.81 -6.35 10.83
CA ALA A 114 3.80 -7.42 10.95
C ALA A 114 5.24 -6.89 10.79
N LEU A 115 5.47 -6.03 9.79
CA LEU A 115 6.78 -5.40 9.56
C LEU A 115 7.16 -4.47 10.71
N PHE A 116 6.24 -3.63 11.17
CA PHE A 116 6.47 -2.69 12.27
C PHE A 116 6.75 -3.43 13.58
N ALA A 117 6.00 -4.49 13.88
CA ALA A 117 6.23 -5.35 15.04
C ALA A 117 7.58 -6.07 14.97
N GLY A 118 7.93 -6.64 13.80
CA GLY A 118 9.24 -7.27 13.58
C GLY A 118 10.39 -6.29 13.81
N TRP A 119 10.24 -5.05 13.36
CA TRP A 119 11.24 -4.01 13.55
C TRP A 119 11.35 -3.54 15.00
N LEU A 120 10.21 -3.33 15.68
CA LEU A 120 10.19 -3.04 17.12
C LEU A 120 10.90 -4.14 17.91
N ALA A 121 10.66 -5.41 17.57
CA ALA A 121 11.30 -6.54 18.23
C ALA A 121 12.82 -6.53 18.02
N VAL A 122 13.29 -6.40 16.79
CA VAL A 122 14.73 -6.35 16.46
C VAL A 122 15.40 -5.15 17.13
N GLY A 123 14.79 -3.97 17.06
CA GLY A 123 15.33 -2.76 17.67
C GLY A 123 15.35 -2.84 19.20
N ALA A 124 14.33 -3.43 19.83
CA ALA A 124 14.29 -3.61 21.28
C ALA A 124 15.37 -4.57 21.78
N VAL A 125 15.69 -5.61 21.01
CA VAL A 125 16.80 -6.54 21.32
C VAL A 125 18.15 -5.83 21.23
N ARG A 126 18.34 -4.93 20.25
CA ARG A 126 19.63 -4.28 19.99
C ARG A 126 19.91 -3.04 20.84
N TYR A 127 18.89 -2.22 21.09
CA TYR A 127 19.04 -0.90 21.73
C TYR A 127 18.25 -0.77 23.04
N GLY A 128 17.53 -1.82 23.45
CA GLY A 128 16.70 -1.81 24.65
C GLY A 128 15.38 -1.04 24.49
N ARG A 129 14.53 -1.11 25.53
CA ARG A 129 13.21 -0.46 25.56
C ARG A 129 13.28 1.07 25.43
N PRO A 130 14.21 1.78 26.10
CA PRO A 130 14.29 3.24 26.01
C PRO A 130 14.73 3.71 24.63
N GLY A 131 15.69 3.02 24.00
CA GLY A 131 16.19 3.36 22.66
C GLY A 131 15.15 3.25 21.56
N MET A 132 14.05 2.55 21.83
CA MET A 132 12.95 2.29 20.90
C MET A 132 11.63 2.95 21.32
N HIS A 133 11.68 3.81 22.35
CA HIS A 133 10.53 4.53 22.89
C HIS A 133 9.39 3.59 23.35
N LEU A 134 9.69 2.33 23.73
CA LEU A 134 8.67 1.40 24.23
C LEU A 134 8.06 1.88 25.55
N ASP A 135 8.74 2.79 26.25
CA ASP A 135 8.25 3.43 27.47
C ASP A 135 7.20 4.51 27.17
N ARG A 136 7.02 4.88 25.90
CA ARG A 136 6.05 5.85 25.39
C ARG A 136 5.13 5.20 24.34
N PRO A 137 4.14 4.40 24.76
CA PRO A 137 3.30 3.65 23.82
C PRO A 137 2.51 4.55 22.87
N ALA A 138 2.21 5.79 23.26
CA ALA A 138 1.56 6.78 22.40
C ALA A 138 2.42 7.15 21.17
N ASP A 139 3.73 7.31 21.34
CA ASP A 139 4.66 7.64 20.24
C ASP A 139 4.80 6.48 19.25
N VAL A 140 4.76 5.26 19.77
CA VAL A 140 4.79 4.02 18.99
C VAL A 140 3.48 3.84 18.20
N ALA A 141 2.34 4.06 18.85
CA ALA A 141 1.03 3.99 18.20
C ALA A 141 0.87 5.07 17.11
N ALA A 142 1.32 6.30 17.37
CA ALA A 142 1.32 7.37 16.38
C ALA A 142 2.24 7.04 15.20
N ALA A 143 3.43 6.49 15.46
CA ALA A 143 4.35 6.05 14.41
C ALA A 143 3.72 4.96 13.53
N TYR A 144 3.10 3.95 14.14
CA TYR A 144 2.38 2.91 13.42
C TYR A 144 1.22 3.50 12.61
N GLY A 145 0.42 4.39 13.19
CA GLY A 145 -0.72 5.02 12.51
C GLY A 145 -0.31 5.74 11.24
N ILE A 146 0.81 6.47 11.27
CA ILE A 146 1.36 7.14 10.08
C ILE A 146 1.74 6.11 9.00
N VAL A 147 2.47 5.05 9.36
CA VAL A 147 2.88 3.98 8.42
C VAL A 147 1.66 3.23 7.86
N ALA A 148 0.68 2.94 8.71
CA ALA A 148 -0.54 2.24 8.33
C ALA A 148 -1.34 3.04 7.31
N VAL A 149 -1.54 4.34 7.56
CA VAL A 149 -2.29 5.24 6.66
C VAL A 149 -1.58 5.37 5.32
N THR A 150 -0.26 5.53 5.31
CA THR A 150 0.51 5.66 4.05
C THR A 150 0.45 4.37 3.25
N VAL A 151 0.71 3.21 3.87
CA VAL A 151 0.62 1.90 3.18
C VAL A 151 -0.78 1.66 2.61
N CYS A 152 -1.84 2.06 3.32
CA CYS A 152 -3.21 1.98 2.79
C CYS A 152 -3.43 2.91 1.59
N ALA A 153 -2.94 4.15 1.66
CA ALA A 153 -2.97 5.07 0.53
C ALA A 153 -2.21 4.50 -0.69
N ALA A 154 -1.16 3.70 -0.47
CA ALA A 154 -0.34 3.15 -1.58
C ALA A 154 -1.09 2.04 -2.27
N GLY A 155 -1.67 1.16 -1.46
CA GLY A 155 -2.59 0.16 -1.93
C GLY A 155 -3.69 0.81 -2.78
N ALA A 156 -4.26 1.93 -2.32
CA ALA A 156 -5.27 2.66 -3.07
C ALA A 156 -4.73 3.20 -4.41
N VAL A 157 -3.56 3.85 -4.42
CA VAL A 157 -2.92 4.30 -5.67
C VAL A 157 -2.69 3.13 -6.63
N GLY A 158 -2.24 1.99 -6.12
CA GLY A 158 -2.02 0.78 -6.88
C GLY A 158 -3.29 0.23 -7.52
N VAL A 159 -4.36 0.12 -6.73
CA VAL A 159 -5.68 -0.30 -7.23
C VAL A 159 -6.18 0.69 -8.29
N GLY A 160 -6.05 1.99 -8.06
CA GLY A 160 -6.44 3.03 -9.03
C GLY A 160 -5.70 2.91 -10.35
N ALA A 161 -4.36 2.84 -10.30
CA ALA A 161 -3.53 2.63 -11.47
C ALA A 161 -3.89 1.32 -12.20
N GLY A 162 -4.09 0.23 -11.45
CA GLY A 162 -4.53 -1.06 -11.99
C GLY A 162 -5.89 -0.97 -12.71
N THR A 163 -6.85 -0.21 -12.15
CA THR A 163 -8.16 -0.01 -12.77
C THR A 163 -8.10 0.81 -14.05
N LEU A 164 -7.23 1.83 -14.09
CA LEU A 164 -7.06 2.70 -15.26
C LEU A 164 -6.35 1.98 -16.40
N LEU A 165 -5.28 1.25 -16.10
CA LEU A 165 -4.43 0.64 -17.11
C LEU A 165 -4.91 -0.75 -17.55
N ARG A 166 -5.71 -1.45 -16.74
CA ARG A 166 -6.32 -2.77 -17.02
C ARG A 166 -5.32 -3.89 -17.36
N GLY A 167 -4.01 -3.63 -17.30
CA GLY A 167 -2.94 -4.57 -17.63
C GLY A 167 -1.82 -4.53 -16.59
N SER A 168 -1.44 -5.71 -16.07
CA SER A 168 -0.42 -5.82 -15.01
C SER A 168 0.95 -5.34 -15.46
N THR A 169 1.35 -5.65 -16.70
CA THR A 169 2.69 -5.30 -17.21
C THR A 169 2.85 -3.79 -17.37
N GLY A 170 1.89 -3.12 -18.01
CA GLY A 170 1.93 -1.67 -18.19
C GLY A 170 1.86 -0.91 -16.88
N ALA A 171 1.03 -1.36 -15.93
CA ALA A 171 0.90 -0.73 -14.62
C ALA A 171 2.14 -0.94 -13.74
N LEU A 172 2.72 -2.14 -13.74
CA LEU A 172 3.95 -2.40 -12.99
C LEU A 172 5.17 -1.72 -13.62
N LEU A 173 5.24 -1.63 -14.96
CA LEU A 173 6.28 -0.87 -15.64
C LEU A 173 6.15 0.62 -15.34
N ALA A 174 4.95 1.19 -15.40
CA ALA A 174 4.72 2.59 -15.03
C ALA A 174 5.14 2.85 -13.58
N LEU A 175 4.75 1.97 -12.66
CA LEU A 175 5.14 2.03 -11.25
C LEU A 175 6.64 1.91 -11.05
N GLY A 176 7.29 0.95 -11.72
CA GLY A 176 8.73 0.73 -11.67
C GLY A 176 9.51 1.89 -12.27
N CYS A 177 9.07 2.43 -13.42
CA CYS A 177 9.66 3.62 -14.02
C CYS A 177 9.53 4.83 -13.10
N CYS A 178 8.36 5.07 -12.51
CA CYS A 178 8.19 6.16 -11.56
C CYS A 178 9.07 5.98 -10.32
N GLY A 179 9.08 4.80 -9.71
CA GLY A 179 9.93 4.48 -8.56
C GLY A 179 11.44 4.51 -8.86
N ALA A 180 11.85 4.33 -10.12
CA ALA A 180 13.23 4.48 -10.56
C ALA A 180 13.61 5.92 -10.94
N PHE A 181 12.64 6.74 -11.35
CA PHE A 181 12.83 8.16 -11.68
C PHE A 181 12.86 9.06 -10.45
N GLU A 182 12.02 8.77 -9.46
CA GLU A 182 11.95 9.57 -8.23
C GLU A 182 13.29 9.69 -7.47
N PRO A 183 14.13 8.65 -7.27
CA PRO A 183 15.39 8.77 -6.54
C PRO A 183 16.48 9.43 -7.41
N LEU A 184 16.36 9.35 -8.74
CA LEU A 184 17.25 10.04 -9.67
C LEU A 184 17.03 11.55 -9.67
N LEU A 185 15.77 11.98 -9.56
CA LEU A 185 15.39 13.39 -9.52
C LEU A 185 15.59 14.02 -8.13
N ASP A 186 15.43 13.23 -7.06
CA ASP A 186 15.55 13.67 -5.66
C ASP A 186 17.01 13.62 -5.13
N ALA A 187 17.96 13.09 -5.91
CA ALA A 187 19.38 13.01 -5.56
C ALA A 187 20.06 14.37 -5.31
N THR A 188 19.43 15.50 -5.67
CA THR A 188 20.05 16.84 -5.56
C THR A 188 19.52 17.68 -4.40
N ARG A 189 18.29 17.46 -3.90
CA ARG A 189 17.70 18.19 -2.76
C ARG A 189 16.49 17.42 -2.22
N PHE A 190 16.62 16.72 -1.10
CA PHE A 190 15.48 16.22 -0.31
C PHE A 190 14.55 17.41 0.01
N ARG A 191 13.53 17.65 -0.82
CA ARG A 191 12.56 18.75 -0.71
C ARG A 191 11.12 18.25 -0.76
N GLY A 192 10.85 17.19 0.01
CA GLY A 192 9.50 16.83 0.42
C GLY A 192 8.49 16.46 -0.70
N PRO A 193 7.22 16.24 -0.33
CA PRO A 193 6.23 15.55 -1.15
C PRO A 193 5.73 16.30 -2.40
N VAL A 194 6.06 17.58 -2.54
CA VAL A 194 5.45 18.48 -3.53
C VAL A 194 6.12 18.37 -4.91
N THR A 195 7.30 17.77 -4.98
CA THR A 195 8.12 17.75 -6.21
C THR A 195 8.31 16.37 -6.85
N ALA A 196 7.80 15.30 -6.24
CA ALA A 196 7.93 13.95 -6.80
C ALA A 196 6.73 13.62 -7.72
N PRO A 197 6.95 13.06 -8.93
CA PRO A 197 5.90 12.79 -9.91
C PRO A 197 4.79 11.82 -9.46
N LEU A 198 5.05 10.91 -8.49
CA LEU A 198 4.00 10.16 -7.79
C LEU A 198 3.75 10.68 -6.37
N GLY A 199 4.65 11.48 -5.79
CA GLY A 199 4.62 11.85 -4.38
C GLY A 199 4.94 10.67 -3.43
N VAL A 200 5.39 9.52 -3.96
CA VAL A 200 5.44 8.23 -3.24
C VAL A 200 6.83 7.97 -2.60
N LEU A 201 7.94 8.44 -3.18
CA LEU A 201 9.27 8.30 -2.51
C LEU A 201 9.49 9.24 -1.33
N ALA A 202 8.70 10.31 -1.20
CA ALA A 202 8.77 11.25 -0.08
C ALA A 202 7.74 10.93 1.04
N TRP A 203 7.20 9.70 1.04
CA TRP A 203 6.36 9.20 2.12
C TRP A 203 7.12 9.07 3.43
N PRO A 204 6.44 9.22 4.58
CA PRO A 204 6.95 9.88 5.77
C PRO A 204 8.23 9.22 6.25
N THR A 205 9.32 9.76 5.74
CA THR A 205 10.66 9.30 5.96
C THR A 205 11.37 10.36 6.76
N SER A 206 11.19 10.21 8.07
CA SER A 206 11.94 10.86 9.16
C SER A 206 11.75 12.35 9.47
N GLU A 207 11.30 13.25 8.58
CA GLU A 207 11.31 14.70 8.92
C GLU A 207 10.10 15.60 8.54
N LEU A 208 9.04 15.13 7.88
CA LEU A 208 8.01 16.05 7.37
C LEU A 208 6.59 15.76 7.88
N ASP A 209 6.13 16.66 8.75
CA ASP A 209 4.95 17.52 8.62
C ASP A 209 3.64 16.89 8.14
N THR A 210 2.55 17.29 8.79
CA THR A 210 1.13 17.08 8.41
C THR A 210 0.86 17.12 6.90
N ALA A 211 1.62 17.92 6.15
CA ALA A 211 1.60 18.01 4.70
C ALA A 211 1.90 16.70 3.95
N SER A 212 2.84 15.87 4.41
CA SER A 212 3.21 14.60 3.75
C SER A 212 2.15 13.52 3.94
N LEU A 213 1.54 13.50 5.12
CA LEU A 213 0.42 12.62 5.39
C LEU A 213 -0.79 13.06 4.56
N ALA A 214 -1.05 14.37 4.50
CA ALA A 214 -2.12 14.94 3.70
C ALA A 214 -1.94 14.67 2.20
N SER A 215 -0.71 14.74 1.67
CA SER A 215 -0.44 14.43 0.27
C SER A 215 -0.61 12.93 -0.03
N ALA A 216 -0.15 12.04 0.84
CA ALA A 216 -0.35 10.60 0.71
C ALA A 216 -1.84 10.24 0.64
N VAL A 217 -2.61 10.76 1.59
CA VAL A 217 -4.07 10.58 1.64
C VAL A 217 -4.73 11.21 0.42
N GLY A 218 -4.30 12.41 0.02
CA GLY A 218 -4.80 13.12 -1.16
C GLY A 218 -4.61 12.31 -2.44
N TRP A 219 -3.42 11.75 -2.68
CA TRP A 219 -3.14 10.87 -3.82
C TRP A 219 -3.94 9.57 -3.77
N GLY A 220 -4.07 8.95 -2.60
CA GLY A 220 -4.90 7.75 -2.42
C GLY A 220 -6.38 8.01 -2.76
N ILE A 221 -6.93 9.14 -2.28
CA ILE A 221 -8.29 9.57 -2.58
C ILE A 221 -8.43 9.88 -4.08
N LEU A 222 -7.48 10.61 -4.66
CA LEU A 222 -7.52 10.98 -6.08
C LEU A 222 -7.51 9.73 -6.97
N ALA A 223 -6.65 8.75 -6.68
CA ALA A 223 -6.58 7.49 -7.41
C ALA A 223 -7.87 6.67 -7.26
N LEU A 224 -8.45 6.65 -6.05
CA LEU A 224 -9.76 6.04 -5.79
C LEU A 224 -10.85 6.68 -6.65
N VAL A 225 -10.96 8.01 -6.62
CA VAL A 225 -11.96 8.76 -7.40
C VAL A 225 -11.76 8.54 -8.90
N ALA A 226 -10.52 8.62 -9.39
CA ALA A 226 -10.19 8.38 -10.79
C ALA A 226 -10.56 6.97 -11.24
N GLY A 227 -10.24 5.94 -10.44
CA GLY A 227 -10.61 4.55 -10.72
C GLY A 227 -12.13 4.34 -10.74
N LEU A 228 -12.86 4.89 -9.76
CA LEU A 228 -14.33 4.82 -9.71
C LEU A 228 -15.00 5.54 -10.88
N PHE A 229 -14.42 6.64 -11.33
CA PHE A 229 -14.89 7.38 -12.49
C PHE A 229 -14.65 6.60 -13.78
N ALA A 230 -13.45 6.04 -13.98
CA ALA A 230 -13.12 5.22 -15.13
C ALA A 230 -14.05 4.00 -15.27
N VAL A 231 -14.33 3.32 -14.16
CA VAL A 231 -15.28 2.19 -14.13
C VAL A 231 -16.72 2.64 -14.40
N GLY A 232 -17.07 3.88 -14.04
CA GLY A 232 -18.38 4.46 -14.30
C GLY A 232 -18.62 4.84 -15.77
N ARG A 233 -17.58 5.27 -16.49
CA ARG A 233 -17.69 5.64 -17.92
C ARG A 233 -18.02 4.45 -18.82
N ASP A 234 -17.62 3.25 -18.44
CA ASP A 234 -17.95 2.03 -19.19
C ASP A 234 -19.45 1.65 -19.13
N LEU A 235 -20.27 2.34 -18.32
CA LEU A 235 -21.71 2.08 -18.17
C LEU A 235 -22.59 2.96 -19.07
N SER A 236 -22.02 4.01 -19.70
CA SER A 236 -22.79 4.98 -20.50
C SER A 236 -22.80 4.69 -22.00
N SER A 237 -22.45 3.47 -22.41
CA SER A 237 -22.49 2.98 -23.80
C SER A 237 -23.36 1.72 -23.87
#